data_AF-A0A3D3LA81-F1
#
_entry.id   AF-A0A3D3LA81-F1
#
_cell.length_a   1.000
_cell.length_b   1.000
_cell.length_c   1.000
_cell.angle_alpha   90.00
_cell.angle_beta   90.00
_cell.angle_gamma   90.00
#
_symmetry.space_group_name_H-M   'P 1'
#
loop_
_entity.id
_entity.type
_entity.pdbx_description
1 polymer ?
#
loop_
_entity_poly.entity_id
_entity_poly.type
_entity_poly.pdbx_seq_one_letter_code
_entity_poly.pdbx_strand_id
1 'polypeptide(L)' 'GAGRVMSRSAAKQSFTWSAVKKQLAAAGVELLSAGIDEVPGVYKDIHGVMAAQTDLVDVLGEFRPRIVKMCPEGPAED' A
#
# COMPACT_ATOMS: atom_id res chain seq x y z
N GLY A 1 10.19 -3.80 -4.77
CA GLY A 1 8.91 -3.29 -4.23
C GLY A 1 7.85 -3.31 -5.32
N ALA A 2 6.56 -3.24 -4.98
CA ALA A 2 5.47 -3.46 -5.94
C ALA A 2 5.38 -2.41 -7.06
N GLY A 3 5.70 -1.14 -6.77
CA GLY A 3 5.57 -0.03 -7.72
C GLY A 3 4.12 0.44 -7.88
N ARG A 4 3.95 1.72 -8.21
CA ARG A 4 2.61 2.36 -8.27
C ARG A 4 1.88 2.02 -9.58
N VAL A 5 0.54 1.99 -9.51
CA VAL A 5 -0.34 1.91 -10.69
C VAL A 5 -0.97 3.26 -11.04
N MET A 6 -0.85 4.26 -10.16
CA MET A 6 -1.40 5.59 -10.36
C MET A 6 -0.58 6.69 -9.67
N SER A 7 -0.79 7.94 -10.10
CA SER A 7 -0.19 9.12 -9.48
C SER A 7 -0.71 9.33 -8.05
N ARG A 8 0.00 10.16 -7.27
CA ARG A 8 -0.45 10.58 -5.95
C ARG A 8 -1.76 11.37 -6.02
N SER A 9 -1.87 12.28 -6.99
CA SER A 9 -3.08 13.08 -7.22
C SER A 9 -4.29 12.21 -7.56
N ALA A 10 -4.13 11.21 -8.43
CA ALA A 10 -5.19 10.26 -8.76
C ALA A 10 -5.61 9.44 -7.54
N ALA A 11 -4.67 9.02 -6.70
CA ALA A 11 -4.99 8.29 -5.48
C ALA A 11 -5.85 9.10 -4.49
N LYS A 12 -5.50 10.38 -4.28
CA LYS A 12 -6.28 11.30 -3.42
C LYS A 12 -7.72 11.49 -3.90
N GLN A 13 -7.97 11.35 -5.21
CA GLN A 13 -9.30 11.45 -5.82
C GLN A 13 -10.05 10.11 -5.83
N SER A 14 -9.32 8.99 -5.85
CA SER A 14 -9.88 7.64 -6.07
C SER A 14 -10.25 6.92 -4.77
N PHE A 15 -9.62 7.29 -3.65
CA PHE A 15 -9.77 6.56 -2.39
C PHE A 15 -10.37 7.44 -1.30
N THR A 16 -11.05 6.78 -0.36
CA THR A 16 -11.54 7.39 0.87
C THR A 16 -11.04 6.61 2.08
N TRP A 17 -10.75 7.33 3.16
CA TRP A 17 -10.25 6.70 4.39
C TRP A 17 -11.24 5.69 4.99
N SER A 18 -12.54 5.90 4.84
CA SER A 18 -13.56 4.97 5.35
C SER A 18 -13.49 3.61 4.65
N ALA A 19 -13.38 3.60 3.32
CA ALA A 19 -13.24 2.37 2.54
C ALA A 19 -11.92 1.65 2.86
N VAL A 20 -10.82 2.41 2.92
CA VAL A 20 -9.48 1.87 3.23
C VAL A 20 -9.45 1.28 4.64
N LYS A 21 -9.98 1.97 5.64
CA LYS A 21 -10.04 1.44 7.02
C LYS A 21 -10.88 0.18 7.11
N LYS A 22 -11.99 0.08 6.38
CA LYS A 22 -12.80 -1.15 6.31
C LYS A 22 -11.99 -2.31 5.71
N GLN A 23 -11.25 -2.05 4.63
CA GLN A 23 -10.38 -3.05 4.01
C GLN A 23 -9.28 -3.52 4.98
N LEU A 24 -8.60 -2.60 5.65
CA LEU A 24 -7.52 -2.93 6.60
C LEU A 24 -8.04 -3.68 7.83
N ALA A 25 -9.21 -3.30 8.36
CA ALA A 25 -9.86 -3.99 9.45
C ALA A 25 -10.23 -5.44 9.07
N ALA A 26 -10.77 -5.65 7.86
CA ALA A 26 -11.05 -6.99 7.35
C ALA A 26 -9.78 -7.86 7.20
N ALA A 27 -8.63 -7.23 6.94
CA ALA A 27 -7.33 -7.89 6.90
C ALA A 27 -6.64 -8.02 8.28
N GLY A 28 -7.27 -7.54 9.37
CA GLY A 28 -6.69 -7.58 10.71
C GLY A 28 -5.46 -6.67 10.90
N VAL A 29 -5.39 -5.58 10.13
CA VAL A 29 -4.30 -4.60 10.15
C VAL A 29 -4.74 -3.33 10.87
N GLU A 30 -4.00 -2.97 11.92
CA GLU A 30 -4.14 -1.69 12.62
C GLU A 30 -3.31 -0.61 11.92
N LEU A 31 -3.96 0.51 11.55
CA LEU A 31 -3.29 1.65 10.93
C LEU A 31 -3.16 2.80 11.93
N LEU A 32 -1.92 3.14 12.26
CA LEU A 32 -1.58 4.27 13.12
C LEU A 32 -1.46 5.58 12.32
N SER A 33 -0.81 5.52 11.16
CA SER A 33 -0.63 6.68 10.27
C SER A 33 -0.22 6.24 8.86
N ALA A 34 -0.72 6.94 7.84
CA ALA A 34 -0.27 6.89 6.45
C ALA A 34 -0.91 8.05 5.65
N GLY A 35 -0.36 8.33 4.46
CA GLY A 35 -1.03 9.13 3.44
C GLY A 35 -2.05 8.30 2.67
N ILE A 36 -3.14 8.92 2.21
CA ILE A 36 -4.16 8.21 1.41
C ILE A 36 -3.63 7.79 0.04
N ASP A 37 -2.57 8.45 -0.42
CA ASP A 37 -1.84 8.11 -1.63
C ASP A 37 -0.87 6.93 -1.45
N GLU A 38 -0.81 6.31 -0.28
CA GLU A 38 0.04 5.16 0.05
C GLU A 38 -0.77 3.89 0.39
N VAL A 39 -2.08 3.91 0.14
CA VAL A 39 -2.99 2.79 0.46
C VAL A 39 -2.80 1.61 -0.51
N PRO A 40 -3.16 0.37 -0.14
CA PRO A 40 -2.84 -0.81 -0.95
C PRO A 40 -3.23 -0.73 -2.43
N GLY A 41 -4.37 -0.10 -2.75
CA GLY A 41 -4.87 0.03 -4.12
C GLY A 41 -4.05 0.94 -5.03
N VAL A 42 -3.07 1.70 -4.52
CA VAL A 42 -2.20 2.56 -5.35
C VAL A 42 -1.00 1.80 -5.92
N TYR A 43 -0.78 0.57 -5.44
CA TYR A 43 0.35 -0.29 -5.80
C TYR A 43 -0.09 -1.44 -6.70
N LYS A 44 0.86 -1.99 -7.48
CA LYS A 44 0.67 -3.26 -8.19
C LYS A 44 0.49 -4.39 -7.17
N ASP A 45 -0.11 -5.48 -7.62
CA ASP A 45 -0.11 -6.71 -6.85
C ASP A 45 1.34 -7.22 -6.69
N ILE A 46 1.80 -7.28 -5.43
CA ILE A 46 3.15 -7.73 -5.11
C ILE A 46 3.37 -9.18 -5.54
N HIS A 47 2.34 -10.03 -5.48
CA HIS A 47 2.48 -11.43 -5.89
C HIS A 47 2.75 -11.54 -7.39
N GLY A 48 2.03 -10.77 -8.21
CA GLY A 48 2.32 -10.65 -9.65
C GLY A 48 3.73 -10.13 -9.94
N VAL A 49 4.21 -9.14 -9.18
CA VAL A 49 5.58 -8.60 -9.34
C VAL A 49 6.64 -9.66 -9.00
N MET A 50 6.48 -10.39 -7.89
CA MET A 50 7.43 -11.42 -7.49
C MET A 50 7.41 -12.62 -8.45
N ALA A 51 6.25 -13.02 -8.95
CA ALA A 51 6.12 -14.10 -9.92
C ALA A 51 6.84 -13.81 -11.24
N ALA A 52 6.94 -12.54 -11.64
CA ALA A 52 7.65 -12.12 -12.85
C ALA A 52 9.19 -12.08 -12.70
N GLN A 53 9.72 -12.35 -11.50
CA GLN A 53 11.17 -12.26 -11.19
C GLN A 53 11.74 -13.57 -10.64
N THR A 54 11.01 -14.68 -10.75
CA THR A 54 11.39 -15.98 -10.16
C THR A 54 12.71 -16.54 -10.69
N ASP A 55 13.19 -16.07 -11.85
CA ASP A 55 14.48 -16.42 -12.44
C ASP A 55 15.66 -15.61 -11.86
N LEU A 56 15.38 -14.52 -11.14
CA LEU A 56 16.38 -13.61 -10.59
C LEU A 56 16.46 -13.61 -9.07
N VAL A 57 15.38 -14.05 -8.38
CA VAL A 57 15.29 -13.97 -6.92
C VAL A 57 14.69 -15.23 -6.31
N ASP A 58 15.16 -15.56 -5.10
CA ASP A 58 14.58 -16.61 -4.26
C ASP A 58 13.69 -16.02 -3.15
N VAL A 59 12.49 -16.56 -2.98
CA VAL A 59 11.57 -16.14 -1.91
C VAL A 59 11.91 -16.87 -0.61
N LEU A 60 12.46 -16.15 0.36
CA LEU A 60 12.82 -16.71 1.67
C LEU A 60 11.66 -16.75 2.67
N GLY A 61 10.67 -15.88 2.50
CA GLY A 61 9.53 -15.78 3.40
C GLY A 61 8.58 -14.66 3.04
N GLU A 62 7.34 -14.76 3.52
CA GLU A 62 6.30 -13.76 3.37
C GLU A 62 5.97 -13.14 4.73
N PHE A 63 5.86 -11.81 4.77
CA PHE A 63 5.48 -11.08 5.96
C PHE A 63 4.14 -10.40 5.74
N ARG A 64 3.22 -10.60 6.69
CA ARG A 64 1.91 -9.93 6.69
C ARG A 64 1.86 -8.89 7.80
N PRO A 65 1.63 -7.61 7.47
CA PRO A 65 1.60 -6.56 8.49
C PRO A 65 0.41 -6.76 9.42
N ARG A 66 0.61 -6.48 10.71
CA ARG A 66 -0.47 -6.39 11.71
C ARG A 66 -0.67 -4.97 12.21
N ILE A 67 0.39 -4.15 12.20
CA ILE A 67 0.37 -2.74 12.59
C ILE A 67 1.18 -1.96 11.55
N VAL A 68 0.68 -0.80 11.13
CA VAL A 68 1.34 0.10 10.17
C VAL A 68 1.43 1.51 10.74
N LYS A 69 2.65 2.06 10.76
CA LYS A 69 2.92 3.46 11.08
C LYS A 69 3.84 4.03 10.02
N MET A 70 3.31 4.92 9.19
CA MET A 70 4.09 5.67 8.20
C MET A 70 4.20 7.13 8.62
N CYS A 71 4.98 7.91 7.87
CA CYS A 71 4.93 9.37 8.00
C CYS A 71 3.47 9.84 7.81
N PRO A 72 2.95 10.75 8.65
CA PRO A 72 1.69 11.42 8.37
C PRO A 72 1.73 12.07 6.99
N GLU A 73 0.56 12.29 6.39
CA GLU A 73 0.48 13.08 5.16
C GLU A 73 1.14 14.45 5.42
N GLY A 74 2.22 14.75 4.70
CA GLY A 74 2.90 16.05 4.78
C GLY A 74 2.01 17.17 4.24
N PRO A 75 2.35 18.45 4.50
CA PRO A 75 1.67 19.56 3.85
C PRO A 75 1.73 19.36 2.33
N ALA A 76 0.71 19.85 1.61
CA ALA A 76 0.78 19.91 0.16
C ALA A 76 2.08 20.65 -0.21
N GLU A 77 2.96 19.99 -0.96
CA GLU A 77 4.07 20.70 -1.59
C GLU A 77 3.43 21.66 -2.60
N ASP A 78 3.60 22.96 -2.37
CA ASP A 78 3.23 24.04 -3.30
C ASP A 78 4.02 23.92 -4.62
#